data_AF-A0A8D0PE93-F1
#
_entry.id   AF-A0A8D0PE93-F1
#
_cell.length_a   1.000
_cell.length_b   1.000
_cell.length_c   1.000
_cell.angle_alpha   90.00
_cell.angle_beta   90.00
_cell.angle_gamma   90.00
#
_symmetry.space_group_name_H-M   'P 1'
#
loop_
_entity.id
_entity.type
_entity.pdbx_description
1 polymer ?
#
loop_
_entity_poly.entity_id
_entity_poly.type
_entity_poly.pdbx_seq_one_letter_code
_entity_poly.pdbx_strand_id
1 'polypeptide(L)'
;MLSVVLGDAQDRFPDVLRRASECMLLVFGLDVKEVDPGEHTYALVPILGLTWDGVLSGHELSLPKTGLLVIVLGVILLQGDRAPEEVVWGALGSLGLCVGSEHCIYGEPRALLTQACVQEGYLEYRQVPHSDPARYEFLWGPRAHAETSRLQVLEHLFGVRGRGSRSCPSPAEEAVSEEEEGP
;
A
#
# COMPACT_ATOMS: atom_id res chain seq x y z
N MET A 1 -7.24 -10.77 -20.48
CA MET A 1 -7.01 -9.30 -20.50
C MET A 1 -6.89 -8.73 -21.91
N LEU A 2 -6.03 -9.29 -22.77
CA LEU A 2 -5.78 -8.78 -24.13
C LEU A 2 -7.06 -8.58 -24.97
N SER A 3 -7.88 -9.61 -25.11
CA SER A 3 -9.10 -9.57 -25.95
C SER A 3 -10.24 -8.71 -25.38
N VAL A 4 -10.32 -8.55 -24.06
CA VAL A 4 -11.44 -7.88 -23.38
C VAL A 4 -11.14 -6.40 -23.11
N VAL A 5 -9.89 -6.08 -22.74
CA VAL A 5 -9.50 -4.73 -22.29
C VAL A 5 -8.78 -3.95 -23.39
N LEU A 6 -7.97 -4.63 -24.22
CA LEU A 6 -7.11 -3.95 -25.21
C LEU A 6 -7.61 -4.09 -26.64
N GLY A 7 -8.38 -5.12 -26.95
CA GLY A 7 -8.90 -5.36 -28.30
C GLY A 7 -7.75 -5.40 -29.31
N ASP A 8 -7.66 -4.37 -30.15
CA ASP A 8 -6.64 -4.23 -31.20
C ASP A 8 -5.31 -3.61 -30.72
N ALA A 9 -5.28 -2.99 -29.53
CA ALA A 9 -4.08 -2.31 -28.98
C ALA A 9 -3.19 -3.25 -28.13
N GLN A 10 -3.02 -4.50 -28.59
CA GLN A 10 -2.32 -5.55 -27.83
C GLN A 10 -0.82 -5.30 -27.70
N ASP A 11 -0.24 -4.56 -28.64
CA ASP A 11 1.16 -4.11 -28.64
C ASP A 11 1.50 -3.25 -27.41
N ARG A 12 0.51 -2.58 -26.83
CA ARG A 12 0.66 -1.72 -25.64
C ARG A 12 0.40 -2.46 -24.33
N PHE A 13 0.14 -3.76 -24.37
CA PHE A 13 -0.22 -4.55 -23.18
C PHE A 13 0.80 -4.45 -22.04
N PRO A 14 2.13 -4.56 -22.27
CA PRO A 14 3.09 -4.50 -21.17
C PRO A 14 3.03 -3.16 -20.43
N ASP A 15 2.86 -2.05 -21.16
CA ASP A 15 2.74 -0.72 -20.59
C ASP A 15 1.44 -0.52 -19.81
N VAL A 16 0.32 -1.02 -20.36
CA VAL A 16 -0.99 -0.93 -19.71
C VAL A 16 -1.03 -1.80 -18.46
N LEU A 17 -0.54 -3.03 -18.52
CA LEU A 17 -0.44 -3.90 -17.36
C LEU A 17 0.45 -3.27 -16.30
N ARG A 18 1.63 -2.73 -16.65
CA ARG A 18 2.50 -2.03 -15.69
C ARG A 18 1.77 -0.90 -14.97
N ARG A 19 1.12 0.00 -15.71
CA ARG A 19 0.39 1.15 -15.12
C ARG A 19 -0.79 0.70 -14.28
N ALA A 20 -1.51 -0.33 -14.72
CA ALA A 20 -2.61 -0.91 -13.97
C ALA A 20 -2.11 -1.54 -12.65
N SER A 21 -0.98 -2.26 -12.69
CA SER A 21 -0.34 -2.83 -11.50
C SER A 21 0.13 -1.75 -10.53
N GLU A 22 0.73 -0.66 -11.01
CA GLU A 22 1.10 0.49 -10.19
C GLU A 22 -0.14 1.12 -9.51
N CYS A 23 -1.25 1.24 -10.22
CA CYS A 23 -2.51 1.73 -9.68
C CYS A 23 -3.10 0.77 -8.64
N MET A 24 -3.13 -0.53 -8.93
CA MET A 24 -3.55 -1.58 -7.97
C MET A 24 -2.77 -1.51 -6.67
N LEU A 25 -1.46 -1.28 -6.79
CA LEU A 25 -0.55 -1.23 -5.66
C LEU A 25 -0.75 0.04 -4.83
N LEU A 26 -0.76 1.21 -5.46
CA LEU A 26 -0.79 2.51 -4.77
C LEU A 26 -2.18 2.90 -4.26
N VAL A 27 -3.23 2.60 -5.02
CA VAL A 27 -4.60 3.00 -4.69
C VAL A 27 -5.27 1.93 -3.83
N PHE A 28 -5.20 0.68 -4.26
CA PHE A 28 -5.94 -0.41 -3.62
C PHE A 28 -5.11 -1.25 -2.66
N GLY A 29 -3.78 -1.06 -2.60
CA GLY A 29 -2.93 -1.88 -1.76
C GLY A 29 -2.91 -3.36 -2.19
N LEU A 30 -2.97 -3.60 -3.50
CA LEU A 30 -2.93 -4.94 -4.09
C LEU A 30 -1.70 -5.07 -5.00
N ASP A 31 -0.88 -6.08 -4.74
CA ASP A 31 0.24 -6.45 -5.61
C ASP A 31 -0.23 -7.43 -6.68
N VAL A 32 0.15 -7.16 -7.94
CA VAL A 32 -0.13 -8.04 -9.08
C VAL A 32 1.04 -8.97 -9.25
N LYS A 33 0.88 -10.25 -8.87
CA LYS A 33 1.94 -11.26 -8.95
C LYS A 33 1.64 -12.29 -10.01
N GLU A 34 2.63 -12.56 -10.86
CA GLU A 34 2.57 -13.68 -11.79
C GLU A 34 2.68 -14.99 -11.00
N VAL A 35 1.69 -15.87 -11.15
CA VAL A 35 1.63 -17.18 -10.50
C VAL A 35 1.97 -18.32 -11.46
N ASP A 36 1.78 -18.08 -12.77
CA ASP A 36 2.17 -19.01 -13.82
C ASP A 36 2.71 -18.23 -15.03
N PRO A 37 4.04 -18.24 -15.27
CA PRO A 37 4.65 -17.58 -16.41
C PRO A 37 4.34 -18.25 -17.75
N GLY A 38 4.00 -19.55 -17.76
CA GLY A 38 3.69 -20.27 -19.00
C GLY A 38 2.33 -19.87 -19.56
N GLU A 39 1.35 -19.74 -18.67
CA GLU A 39 -0.02 -19.34 -19.01
C GLU A 39 -0.27 -17.83 -18.81
N HIS A 40 0.74 -17.07 -18.41
CA HIS A 40 0.65 -15.63 -18.05
C HIS A 40 -0.52 -15.35 -17.09
N THR A 41 -0.62 -16.15 -16.03
CA THR A 41 -1.66 -16.01 -15.00
C THR A 41 -1.16 -15.16 -13.85
N TYR A 42 -1.98 -14.20 -13.43
CA TYR A 42 -1.67 -13.26 -12.35
C TYR A 42 -2.68 -13.35 -11.21
N ALA A 43 -2.21 -13.20 -9.98
CA ALA A 43 -3.02 -13.09 -8.77
C ALA A 43 -2.89 -11.70 -8.14
N LEU A 44 -3.97 -11.22 -7.52
CA LEU A 44 -3.98 -10.01 -6.70
C LEU A 44 -3.76 -10.40 -5.25
N VAL A 45 -2.71 -9.86 -4.64
CA VAL A 45 -2.31 -10.22 -3.26
C VAL A 45 -2.29 -8.95 -2.40
N PRO A 46 -2.90 -8.94 -1.20
CA PRO A 46 -2.79 -7.82 -0.27
C PRO A 46 -1.32 -7.50 0.06
N ILE A 47 -0.99 -6.22 0.05
CA ILE A 47 0.36 -5.79 0.41
C ILE A 47 0.64 -5.93 1.89
N LEU A 48 1.92 -6.04 2.22
CA LEU A 48 2.44 -6.06 3.60
C LEU A 48 1.85 -7.16 4.50
N GLY A 49 1.19 -8.16 3.93
CA GLY A 49 0.52 -9.22 4.70
C GLY A 49 -0.70 -8.71 5.49
N LEU A 50 -1.24 -7.55 5.11
CA LEU A 50 -2.40 -6.97 5.80
C LEU A 50 -3.61 -7.89 5.64
N THR A 51 -4.27 -8.15 6.76
CA THR A 51 -5.45 -9.04 6.79
C THR A 51 -6.77 -8.29 6.65
N TRP A 52 -6.75 -6.98 6.84
CA TRP A 52 -7.90 -6.11 6.62
C TRP A 52 -7.95 -5.67 5.17
N ASP A 53 -9.13 -5.78 4.56
CA ASP A 53 -9.39 -5.32 3.20
C ASP A 53 -10.07 -3.93 3.18
N GLY A 54 -10.55 -3.41 4.31
CA GLY A 54 -11.29 -2.14 4.31
C GLY A 54 -12.70 -2.20 3.77
N VAL A 55 -13.23 -3.42 3.64
CA VAL A 55 -14.62 -3.68 3.30
C VAL A 55 -15.49 -3.46 4.54
N LEU A 56 -16.24 -2.36 4.56
CA LEU A 56 -17.32 -2.19 5.53
C LEU A 56 -18.49 -3.06 5.07
N SER A 57 -18.83 -4.08 5.85
CA SER A 57 -19.91 -5.03 5.58
C SER A 57 -21.21 -4.31 5.18
N GLY A 58 -21.60 -4.40 3.90
CA GLY A 58 -22.86 -3.82 3.41
C GLY A 58 -22.81 -3.16 2.02
N HIS A 59 -21.64 -3.00 1.39
CA HIS A 59 -21.53 -2.49 0.02
C HIS A 59 -20.95 -3.56 -0.91
N GLU A 60 -21.73 -4.01 -1.90
CA GLU A 60 -21.39 -5.10 -2.84
C GLU A 60 -20.20 -4.79 -3.78
N LEU A 61 -19.64 -3.58 -3.72
CA LEU A 61 -18.50 -3.10 -4.52
C LEU A 61 -17.44 -2.39 -3.65
N SER A 62 -17.15 -2.91 -2.47
CA SER A 62 -16.11 -2.38 -1.60
C SER A 62 -14.72 -2.78 -2.12
N LEU A 63 -14.05 -1.84 -2.80
CA LEU A 63 -12.65 -1.99 -3.19
C LEU A 63 -11.73 -1.95 -1.96
N PRO A 64 -10.60 -2.68 -1.97
CA PRO A 64 -9.71 -2.66 -0.83
C PRO A 64 -9.16 -1.27 -0.52
N LYS A 65 -9.21 -0.87 0.76
CA LYS A 65 -8.78 0.47 1.22
C LYS A 65 -7.41 0.45 1.90
N THR A 66 -6.68 -0.66 1.76
CA THR A 66 -5.35 -0.87 2.35
C THR A 66 -4.30 0.09 1.79
N GLY A 67 -4.39 0.48 0.51
CA GLY A 67 -3.45 1.43 -0.10
C GLY A 67 -3.40 2.75 0.68
N LEU A 68 -4.57 3.33 1.00
CA LEU A 68 -4.66 4.54 1.81
C LEU A 68 -4.08 4.34 3.22
N LEU A 69 -4.37 3.21 3.86
CA LEU A 69 -3.81 2.89 5.17
C LEU A 69 -2.28 2.89 5.14
N VAL A 70 -1.66 2.24 4.15
CA VAL A 70 -0.20 2.18 4.01
C VAL A 70 0.41 3.56 3.78
N ILE A 71 -0.25 4.42 3.01
CA ILE A 71 0.17 5.82 2.84
C ILE A 71 0.16 6.55 4.18
N VAL A 72 -0.91 6.42 4.97
CA VAL A 72 -1.02 7.08 6.29
C VAL A 72 0.03 6.53 7.27
N LEU A 73 0.21 5.21 7.34
CA LEU A 73 1.27 4.58 8.15
C LEU A 73 2.65 5.11 7.75
N GLY A 74 2.88 5.30 6.45
CA GLY A 74 4.07 5.93 5.89
C GLY A 74 4.29 7.36 6.35
N VAL A 75 3.26 8.21 6.27
CA VAL A 75 3.32 9.61 6.72
C VAL A 75 3.64 9.69 8.21
N ILE A 76 3.02 8.84 9.03
CA ILE A 76 3.30 8.78 10.49
C ILE A 76 4.76 8.42 10.74
N LEU A 77 5.29 7.43 10.01
CA LEU A 77 6.67 6.99 10.15
C LEU A 77 7.65 8.10 9.75
N LEU A 78 7.39 8.81 8.65
CA LEU A 78 8.20 9.94 8.20
C LEU A 78 8.20 11.12 9.18
N GLN A 79 7.21 11.20 10.08
CA GLN A 79 7.12 12.21 11.14
C GLN A 79 7.68 11.74 12.50
N GLY A 80 8.31 10.56 12.57
CA GLY A 80 8.89 10.04 13.81
C GLY A 80 7.87 9.36 14.72
N ASP A 81 7.05 8.47 14.14
CA ASP A 81 6.04 7.62 14.81
C ASP A 81 4.80 8.35 15.35
N ARG A 82 4.75 9.68 15.24
CA ARG A 82 3.58 10.50 15.57
C ARG A 82 3.41 11.57 14.52
N ALA A 83 2.24 11.65 13.89
CA ALA A 83 1.93 12.71 12.95
C ALA A 83 0.78 13.58 13.46
N PRO A 84 0.95 14.92 13.53
CA PRO A 84 -0.17 15.83 13.72
C PRO A 84 -1.24 15.61 12.64
N GLU A 85 -2.50 15.72 13.03
CA GLU A 85 -3.64 15.56 12.11
C GLU A 85 -3.51 16.44 10.85
N GLU A 86 -3.03 17.66 11.01
CA GLU A 86 -2.86 18.63 9.92
C GLU A 86 -1.83 18.16 8.88
N VAL A 87 -0.79 17.46 9.32
CA VAL A 87 0.23 16.90 8.43
C VAL A 87 -0.34 15.73 7.62
N VAL A 88 -1.10 14.85 8.28
CA VAL A 88 -1.75 13.72 7.60
C VAL A 88 -2.73 14.23 6.55
N TRP A 89 -3.60 15.18 6.90
CA TRP A 89 -4.54 15.77 5.94
C TRP A 89 -3.83 16.56 4.84
N GLY A 90 -2.73 17.25 5.14
CA GLY A 90 -1.92 17.92 4.12
C GLY A 90 -1.37 16.94 3.07
N ALA A 91 -0.87 15.79 3.52
CA ALA A 91 -0.40 14.73 2.63
C ALA A 91 -1.55 14.12 1.82
N LEU A 92 -2.69 13.82 2.46
CA LEU A 92 -3.86 13.25 1.78
C LEU A 92 -4.53 14.24 0.81
N GLY A 93 -4.46 15.54 1.08
CA GLY A 93 -4.92 16.57 0.16
C GLY A 93 -4.18 16.56 -1.18
N SER A 94 -2.89 16.21 -1.19
CA SER A 94 -2.12 16.03 -2.42
C SER A 94 -2.60 14.84 -3.27
N LEU A 95 -3.29 13.89 -2.65
CA LEU A 95 -3.94 12.74 -3.30
C LEU A 95 -5.40 13.02 -3.67
N GLY A 96 -5.89 14.25 -3.48
CA GLY A 96 -7.26 14.65 -3.75
C GLY A 96 -8.27 14.28 -2.65
N LEU A 97 -7.81 13.90 -1.46
CA LEU A 97 -8.68 13.56 -0.34
C LEU A 97 -8.88 14.78 0.57
N CYS A 98 -10.13 15.22 0.69
CA CYS A 98 -10.52 16.35 1.52
C CYS A 98 -11.40 15.90 2.67
N VAL A 99 -11.22 16.51 3.85
CA VAL A 99 -12.06 16.27 5.03
C VAL A 99 -13.49 16.68 4.73
N GLY A 100 -14.47 15.83 5.06
CA GLY A 100 -15.89 16.13 4.93
C GLY A 100 -16.45 16.04 3.50
N SER A 101 -15.66 15.56 2.55
CA SER A 101 -16.11 15.24 1.18
C SER A 101 -16.03 13.73 0.94
N GLU A 102 -17.07 13.15 0.33
CA GLU A 102 -17.01 11.75 -0.06
C GLU A 102 -16.11 11.54 -1.28
N HIS A 103 -15.11 10.68 -1.12
CA HIS A 103 -14.28 10.22 -2.22
C HIS A 103 -14.91 9.00 -2.89
N CYS A 104 -14.91 8.94 -4.22
CA CYS A 104 -15.55 7.85 -4.98
C CYS A 104 -15.01 6.45 -4.66
N ILE A 105 -13.76 6.34 -4.20
CA ILE A 105 -13.12 5.06 -3.82
C ILE A 105 -13.15 4.83 -2.31
N TYR A 106 -12.86 5.86 -1.51
CA TYR A 106 -12.60 5.69 -0.08
C TYR A 106 -13.82 6.01 0.79
N GLY A 107 -14.85 6.64 0.22
CA GLY A 107 -15.96 7.24 0.97
C GLY A 107 -15.49 8.49 1.71
N GLU A 108 -16.07 8.76 2.87
CA GLU A 108 -15.65 9.87 3.73
C GLU A 108 -14.30 9.53 4.42
N PRO A 109 -13.19 10.23 4.09
CA PRO A 109 -11.86 9.84 4.54
C PRO A 109 -11.66 9.99 6.06
N ARG A 110 -12.34 10.93 6.72
CA ARG A 110 -12.20 11.15 8.16
C ARG A 110 -12.75 9.95 8.93
N ALA A 111 -13.97 9.52 8.65
CA ALA A 111 -14.59 8.35 9.25
C ALA A 111 -13.77 7.09 9.00
N LEU A 112 -13.23 6.93 7.79
CA LEU A 112 -12.35 5.80 7.47
C LEU A 112 -11.12 5.77 8.39
N LEU A 113 -10.41 6.88 8.55
CA LEU A 113 -9.18 6.91 9.34
C LEU A 113 -9.42 6.96 10.85
N THR A 114 -10.35 7.79 11.32
CA THR A 114 -10.56 8.02 12.77
C THR A 114 -11.56 7.04 13.39
N GLN A 115 -12.35 6.31 12.58
CA GLN A 115 -13.28 5.30 13.08
C GLN A 115 -12.87 3.91 12.63
N ALA A 116 -12.90 3.61 11.32
CA ALA A 116 -12.66 2.24 10.85
C ALA A 116 -11.23 1.76 11.14
N CYS A 117 -10.20 2.53 10.75
CA CYS A 117 -8.80 2.14 10.99
C CYS A 117 -8.44 2.13 12.50
N VAL A 118 -9.12 2.94 13.31
CA VAL A 118 -8.94 2.95 14.77
C VAL A 118 -9.62 1.74 15.42
N GLN A 119 -10.85 1.42 15.02
CA GLN A 119 -11.58 0.25 15.50
C GLN A 119 -10.86 -1.06 15.14
N GLU A 120 -10.28 -1.12 13.95
CA GLU A 120 -9.47 -2.25 13.48
C GLU A 120 -8.07 -2.31 14.12
N GLY A 121 -7.69 -1.29 14.89
CA GLY A 121 -6.42 -1.26 15.64
C GLY A 121 -5.18 -0.97 14.79
N TYR A 122 -5.33 -0.48 13.56
CA TYR A 122 -4.19 -0.07 12.73
C TYR A 122 -3.71 1.34 13.06
N LEU A 123 -4.62 2.23 13.46
CA LEU A 123 -4.29 3.60 13.84
C LEU A 123 -4.74 3.86 15.27
N GLU A 124 -3.99 4.71 15.97
CA GLU A 124 -4.46 5.39 17.16
C GLU A 124 -4.67 6.86 16.79
N TYR A 125 -5.82 7.41 17.19
CA TYR A 125 -6.14 8.83 17.03
C TYR A 125 -6.45 9.42 18.41
N ARG A 126 -5.64 10.39 18.85
CA ARG A 126 -5.75 10.94 20.20
C ARG A 126 -5.45 12.43 20.25
N GLN A 127 -5.98 13.08 21.27
CA GLN A 127 -5.66 14.48 21.55
C GLN A 127 -4.24 14.59 22.11
N VAL A 128 -3.49 15.58 21.63
CA VAL A 128 -2.17 15.94 22.15
C VAL A 128 -2.33 16.49 23.57
N PRO A 129 -1.66 15.90 24.58
CA PRO A 129 -1.75 16.38 25.96
C PRO A 129 -1.41 17.86 26.08
N HIS A 130 -2.19 18.60 26.87
CA HIS A 130 -1.97 20.03 27.15
C HIS A 130 -1.98 20.94 25.91
N SER A 131 -2.63 20.53 24.82
CA SER A 131 -2.84 21.38 23.66
C SER A 131 -3.99 22.39 23.89
N ASP A 132 -3.69 23.67 23.74
CA ASP A 132 -4.68 24.75 23.69
C ASP A 132 -4.36 25.68 22.49
N PRO A 133 -5.20 25.70 21.43
CA PRO A 133 -6.43 24.92 21.25
C PRO A 133 -6.16 23.41 21.13
N ALA A 134 -7.20 22.59 21.30
CA ALA A 134 -7.12 21.13 21.18
C ALA A 134 -6.55 20.70 19.82
N ARG A 135 -5.48 19.90 19.84
CA ARG A 135 -4.86 19.31 18.66
C ARG A 135 -4.87 17.79 18.75
N TYR A 136 -4.90 17.13 17.60
CA TYR A 136 -4.92 15.67 17.53
C TYR A 136 -3.72 15.14 16.74
N GLU A 137 -3.30 13.93 17.07
CA GLU A 137 -2.22 13.22 16.41
C GLU A 137 -2.63 11.78 16.07
N PHE A 138 -2.04 11.26 15.00
CA PHE A 138 -2.13 9.87 14.59
C PHE A 138 -0.85 9.12 14.96
N LEU A 139 -1.03 7.88 15.42
CA LEU A 139 0.03 6.92 15.66
C LEU A 139 -0.32 5.56 15.01
N TRP A 140 0.68 4.70 14.89
CA TRP A 140 0.43 3.30 14.58
C TRP A 140 -0.25 2.63 15.76
N GLY A 141 -1.29 1.85 15.47
CA GLY A 141 -1.97 1.02 16.45
C GLY A 141 -1.29 -0.33 16.63
N PRO A 142 -1.75 -1.12 17.63
CA PRO A 142 -1.14 -2.41 17.96
C PRO A 142 -1.18 -3.41 16.80
N ARG A 143 -2.23 -3.39 15.98
CA ARG A 143 -2.35 -4.30 14.83
C ARG A 143 -1.40 -3.93 13.70
N ALA A 144 -1.17 -2.63 13.45
CA ALA A 144 -0.18 -2.20 12.48
C ALA A 144 1.22 -2.71 12.85
N HIS A 145 1.58 -2.66 14.14
CA HIS A 145 2.84 -3.23 14.62
C HIS A 145 2.90 -4.76 14.57
N ALA A 146 1.77 -5.45 14.66
CA ALA A 146 1.71 -6.90 14.60
C ALA A 146 1.79 -7.44 13.17
N GLU A 147 1.13 -6.78 12.21
CA GLU A 147 1.02 -7.27 10.83
C GLU A 147 2.12 -6.73 9.92
N THR A 148 2.68 -5.55 10.21
CA THR A 148 3.72 -4.96 9.38
C THR A 148 4.84 -4.33 10.21
N SER A 149 5.90 -3.92 9.53
CA SER A 149 7.08 -3.29 10.12
C SER A 149 7.42 -1.97 9.43
N ARG A 150 8.11 -1.10 10.16
CA ARG A 150 8.62 0.18 9.64
C ARG A 150 9.41 -0.02 8.34
N LEU A 151 10.27 -1.05 8.30
CA LEU A 151 11.06 -1.37 7.12
C LEU A 151 10.18 -1.73 5.93
N GLN A 152 9.20 -2.63 6.10
CA GLN A 152 8.33 -3.06 5.00
C GLN A 152 7.48 -1.90 4.46
N VAL A 153 6.98 -1.00 5.31
CA VAL A 153 6.24 0.20 4.87
C VAL A 153 7.15 1.13 4.07
N LEU A 154 8.37 1.38 4.53
CA LEU A 154 9.34 2.21 3.79
C LEU A 154 9.75 1.57 2.46
N GLU A 155 10.05 0.28 2.45
CA GLU A 155 10.36 -0.48 1.24
C GLU A 155 9.21 -0.45 0.25
N HIS A 156 7.97 -0.46 0.73
CA HIS A 156 6.81 -0.30 -0.13
C HIS A 156 6.77 1.11 -0.74
N LEU A 157 6.82 2.17 0.07
CA LEU A 157 6.73 3.55 -0.42
C LEU A 157 7.87 3.93 -1.38
N PHE A 158 9.10 3.52 -1.07
CA PHE A 158 10.27 3.85 -1.90
C PHE A 158 10.55 2.83 -2.99
N GLY A 159 10.22 1.55 -2.76
CA GLY A 159 10.43 0.47 -3.72
C GLY A 159 9.48 0.54 -4.90
N VAL A 160 8.29 1.14 -4.76
CA VAL A 160 7.42 1.46 -5.91
C VAL A 160 8.15 2.33 -6.93
N ARG A 161 9.01 3.25 -6.47
CA ARG A 161 9.82 4.11 -7.36
C ARG A 161 10.92 3.35 -8.12
N GLY A 162 11.29 2.14 -7.70
CA GLY A 162 12.34 1.31 -8.30
C GLY A 162 11.86 0.05 -9.02
N ARG A 163 10.57 -0.30 -8.94
CA ARG A 163 10.02 -1.53 -9.52
C ARG A 163 9.72 -1.46 -11.02
N GLY A 164 10.18 -0.40 -11.70
CA GLY A 164 10.20 -0.29 -13.16
C GLY A 164 11.44 -0.91 -13.83
N SER A 165 12.34 -1.53 -13.06
CA SER A 165 13.61 -2.10 -13.57
C SER A 165 13.93 -3.44 -12.91
N ARG A 166 13.07 -4.45 -13.09
CA ARG A 166 13.49 -5.86 -12.91
C ARG A 166 12.99 -6.72 -14.07
N SER A 167 13.48 -6.43 -15.27
CA SER A 167 13.83 -7.47 -16.21
C SER A 167 15.31 -7.78 -16.02
N CYS A 168 15.65 -8.57 -15.00
CA CYS A 168 16.92 -9.28 -14.99
C CYS A 168 16.58 -10.77 -14.93
N PRO A 169 16.89 -11.54 -15.99
CA PRO A 169 16.82 -12.99 -15.90
C PRO A 169 17.87 -13.43 -14.88
N SER A 170 17.51 -14.32 -13.97
CA SER A 170 18.51 -15.03 -13.18
C SER A 170 19.38 -15.84 -14.14
N PRO A 171 20.72 -15.69 -14.15
CA PRO A 171 21.54 -16.75 -14.68
C PRO A 171 21.49 -17.88 -13.65
N ALA A 172 20.84 -18.98 -14.03
CA ALA A 172 21.20 -20.27 -13.48
C ALA A 172 22.60 -20.64 -14.02
N GLU A 173 23.37 -21.35 -13.19
CA GLU A 173 24.60 -22.07 -13.51
C GLU A 173 25.89 -21.26 -13.78
N GLU A 174 26.68 -21.04 -12.73
CA GLU A 174 28.11 -21.40 -12.71
C GLU A 174 28.40 -21.95 -11.30
N ALA A 175 28.33 -23.28 -11.11
CA ALA A 175 29.45 -24.19 -11.26
C ALA A 175 30.57 -23.98 -10.20
N VAL A 176 30.51 -24.87 -9.21
CA VAL A 176 31.57 -25.42 -8.35
C VAL A 176 33.01 -25.09 -8.78
N SER A 177 33.83 -24.62 -7.85
CA SER A 177 35.21 -25.09 -7.68
C SER A 177 35.61 -25.00 -6.20
N GLU A 178 36.03 -26.15 -5.69
CA GLU A 178 36.67 -26.37 -4.40
C GLU A 178 37.93 -25.49 -4.26
N GLU A 179 38.26 -25.09 -3.04
CA GLU A 179 39.58 -25.47 -2.50
C GLU A 179 39.63 -25.28 -0.98
N GLU A 180 40.07 -26.38 -0.38
CA GLU A 180 40.50 -26.62 0.98
C GLU A 180 41.86 -25.95 1.20
N GLU A 181 42.04 -25.14 2.25
CA GLU A 181 43.38 -24.91 2.81
C GLU A 181 43.30 -24.52 4.29
N GLY A 182 43.72 -25.46 5.14
CA GLY A 182 44.26 -25.18 6.47
C GLY A 182 45.65 -24.53 6.36
N PRO A 183 46.16 -23.95 7.44
CA PRO A 183 46.74 -24.76 8.52
C PRO A 183 46.29 -24.39 9.94
#